data_AF-A0A1C6AI07-F1
#
_entry.id   AF-A0A1C6AI07-F1
#
_cell.length_a   1.000
_cell.length_b   1.000
_cell.length_c   1.000
_cell.angle_alpha   90.00
_cell.angle_beta   90.00
_cell.angle_gamma   90.00
#
_symmetry.space_group_name_H-M   'P 1'
#
loop_
_entity.id
_entity.type
_entity.pdbx_description
1 polymer ?
#
loop_
_entity_poly.entity_id
_entity_poly.type
_entity_poly.pdbx_seq_one_letter_code
_entity_poly.pdbx_strand_id
1 'polypeptide(L)'
;MAVYKSITFDNRKKIAALYAKGMSISDISDEVGVALRTLYVELKRGATGKLDQNQRPAYDPVLAQRTYQENIRRRGSGPKRKEVKK
;
A
#
# COMPACT_ATOMS: atom_id res chain seq x y z
N MET A 1 18.33 11.94 4.73
CA MET A 1 17.47 11.53 3.59
C MET A 1 16.35 10.65 4.11
N ALA A 2 15.08 11.01 3.89
CA ALA A 2 13.98 10.12 4.25
C ALA A 2 14.00 8.90 3.32
N VAL A 3 14.20 7.71 3.88
CA VAL A 3 14.13 6.46 3.12
C VAL A 3 12.65 6.17 2.86
N TYR A 4 12.16 6.48 1.67
CA TYR A 4 10.80 6.15 1.27
C TYR A 4 10.69 4.65 0.97
N LYS A 5 10.35 3.86 1.99
CA LYS A 5 10.07 2.44 1.81
C LYS A 5 8.77 2.28 1.01
N SER A 6 8.87 1.73 -0.19
CA SER A 6 7.69 1.36 -0.97
C SER A 6 7.00 0.16 -0.34
N ILE A 7 5.67 0.18 -0.31
CA ILE A 7 4.88 -0.98 0.11
C ILE A 7 5.03 -2.04 -0.99
N THR A 8 5.58 -3.20 -0.62
CA THR A 8 5.70 -4.38 -1.48
C THR A 8 4.35 -5.10 -1.58
N PHE A 9 4.21 -6.03 -2.54
CA PHE A 9 2.99 -6.82 -2.64
C PHE A 9 2.75 -7.71 -1.40
N ASP A 10 3.82 -8.23 -0.79
CA ASP A 10 3.71 -9.01 0.45
C ASP A 10 3.26 -8.14 1.62
N ASN A 11 3.72 -6.89 1.71
CA ASN A 11 3.19 -5.94 2.69
C ASN A 11 1.69 -5.70 2.47
N ARG A 12 1.22 -5.60 1.21
CA ARG A 12 -0.22 -5.46 0.92
C ARG A 12 -1.02 -6.67 1.39
N LYS A 13 -0.53 -7.90 1.15
CA LYS A 13 -1.16 -9.12 1.66
C LYS A 13 -1.21 -9.14 3.19
N LYS A 14 -0.11 -8.74 3.85
CA LYS A 14 -0.03 -8.64 5.31
C LYS A 14 -1.04 -7.63 5.85
N ILE A 15 -1.12 -6.44 5.25
CA ILE A 15 -2.11 -5.41 5.58
C ILE A 15 -3.53 -5.99 5.45
N ALA A 16 -3.85 -6.65 4.34
CA ALA A 16 -5.17 -7.24 4.12
C ALA A 16 -5.54 -8.27 5.19
N ALA A 17 -4.62 -9.16 5.55
CA ALA A 17 -4.85 -10.17 6.57
C ALA A 17 -5.08 -9.55 7.97
N LEU A 18 -4.29 -8.55 8.36
CA LEU A 18 -4.43 -7.88 9.66
C LEU A 18 -5.69 -7.01 9.71
N TYR A 19 -5.99 -6.31 8.61
CA TYR A 19 -7.17 -5.47 8.50
C TYR A 19 -8.46 -6.30 8.54
N ALA A 20 -8.49 -7.46 7.87
CA ALA A 20 -9.61 -8.39 7.94
C ALA A 20 -9.83 -8.92 9.37
N LYS A 21 -8.76 -9.13 10.15
CA LYS A 21 -8.83 -9.50 11.59
C LYS A 21 -9.36 -8.38 12.49
N GLY A 22 -9.65 -7.19 11.94
CA GLY A 22 -10.17 -6.05 12.71
C GLY A 22 -9.11 -5.27 13.48
N MET A 23 -7.82 -5.57 13.27
CA MET A 23 -6.71 -4.89 13.92
C MET A 23 -6.74 -3.37 13.65
N SER A 24 -6.29 -2.57 14.62
CA SER A 24 -6.25 -1.11 14.44
C SER A 24 -5.21 -0.71 13.39
N ILE A 25 -5.41 0.43 12.75
CA ILE A 25 -4.47 0.94 11.73
C ILE A 25 -3.09 1.22 12.35
N SER A 26 -3.05 1.61 13.63
CA SER A 26 -1.83 1.81 14.42
C SER A 26 -1.03 0.52 14.56
N ASP A 27 -1.68 -0.55 15.03
CA ASP A 27 -0.99 -1.83 15.22
C ASP A 27 -0.54 -2.43 13.88
N ILE A 28 -1.34 -2.26 12.82
CA ILE A 28 -0.95 -2.67 11.45
C ILE A 28 0.29 -1.89 10.98
N SER A 29 0.36 -0.59 11.28
CA SER A 29 1.52 0.26 10.95
C SER A 29 2.79 -0.28 11.60
N ASP A 30 2.72 -0.61 12.88
CA ASP A 30 3.85 -1.12 13.66
C ASP A 30 4.26 -2.53 13.17
N GLU A 31 3.28 -3.40 12.94
CA GLU A 31 3.48 -4.79 12.50
C GLU A 31 4.04 -4.90 11.06
N VAL A 32 3.68 -3.96 10.18
CA VAL A 32 4.17 -3.91 8.78
C VAL A 32 5.42 -3.03 8.65
N GLY A 33 5.70 -2.17 9.65
CA GLY A 33 6.82 -1.24 9.64
C GLY A 33 6.66 -0.13 8.58
N VAL A 34 5.45 0.40 8.43
CA VAL A 34 5.12 1.49 7.50
C VAL A 34 4.41 2.60 8.26
N ALA A 35 4.77 3.85 7.98
CA ALA A 35 4.13 4.98 8.65
C ALA A 35 2.60 4.98 8.45
N LEU A 36 1.86 5.33 9.52
CA LEU A 36 0.39 5.49 9.52
C LEU A 36 -0.14 6.23 8.29
N ARG A 37 0.48 7.36 7.93
CA ARG A 37 0.08 8.15 6.76
C ARG A 37 0.17 7.34 5.46
N THR A 38 1.22 6.54 5.30
CA THR A 38 1.41 5.67 4.12
C THR A 38 0.35 4.58 4.10
N LEU A 39 -0.01 4.03 5.26
CA LEU A 39 -1.05 3.01 5.37
C LEU A 39 -2.43 3.56 4.99
N TYR A 40 -2.81 4.76 5.43
CA TYR A 40 -4.07 5.39 4.99
C TYR A 40 -4.14 5.62 3.48
N VAL A 41 -3.03 6.07 2.87
CA VAL A 41 -2.97 6.23 1.41
C VAL A 41 -3.10 4.88 0.71
N GLU A 42 -2.49 3.84 1.26
CA GLU A 42 -2.56 2.48 0.71
C GLU A 42 -3.97 1.89 0.80
N LEU A 43 -4.64 2.04 1.94
CA LEU A 43 -6.04 1.60 2.13
C LEU A 43 -6.96 2.27 1.10
N LYS A 44 -6.75 3.56 0.80
CA LYS A 44 -7.49 4.27 -0.25
C LYS A 44 -7.25 3.70 -1.65
N ARG A 45 -6.03 3.23 -1.97
CA ARG A 45 -5.71 2.62 -3.28
C ARG A 45 -6.40 1.28 -3.50
N GLY A 46 -6.61 0.52 -2.43
CA GLY A 46 -7.28 -0.78 -2.43
C GLY A 46 -8.75 -0.73 -2.02
N ALA A 47 -9.34 0.46 -1.90
CA ALA A 47 -10.73 0.60 -1.47
C ALA A 47 -11.68 0.01 -2.53
N THR A 48 -12.49 -0.97 -2.13
CA THR A 48 -13.43 -1.67 -3.03
C THR A 48 -14.77 -0.94 -3.20
N GLY A 49 -15.02 0.12 -2.40
CA GLY A 49 -16.29 0.82 -2.33
C GLY A 49 -17.35 0.13 -1.47
N LYS A 50 -17.06 -1.04 -0.91
CA LYS A 50 -17.92 -1.78 0.02
C LYS A 50 -17.39 -1.71 1.44
N LEU A 51 -18.20 -2.15 2.40
CA LEU A 51 -17.78 -2.36 3.78
C LEU A 51 -17.30 -3.80 4.00
N ASP A 52 -16.37 -4.00 4.92
CA ASP A 52 -15.91 -5.29 5.40
C ASP A 52 -16.79 -5.80 6.56
N GLN A 53 -16.44 -6.98 7.08
CA GLN A 53 -17.11 -7.60 8.24
C GLN A 53 -17.06 -6.73 9.51
N ASN A 54 -16.15 -5.76 9.58
CA ASN A 54 -15.96 -4.86 10.72
C ASN A 54 -16.60 -3.48 10.47
N GLN A 55 -17.48 -3.34 9.46
CA GLN A 55 -18.09 -2.07 9.05
C GLN A 55 -17.07 -0.99 8.63
N ARG A 56 -15.87 -1.40 8.20
CA ARG A 56 -14.84 -0.51 7.68
C ARG A 56 -14.81 -0.58 6.16
N PRO A 57 -14.25 0.42 5.44
CA PRO A 57 -14.04 0.30 4.01
C PRO A 57 -13.22 -0.95 3.69
N ALA A 58 -13.78 -1.85 2.88
CA ALA A 58 -13.13 -3.09 2.50
C ALA A 58 -11.92 -2.82 1.62
N TYR A 59 -10.84 -3.54 1.93
CA TYR A 59 -9.53 -3.38 1.31
C TYR A 59 -9.16 -4.63 0.51
N ASP A 60 -8.77 -4.44 -0.76
CA ASP A 60 -8.23 -5.48 -1.63
C ASP A 60 -6.74 -5.18 -1.99
N PRO A 61 -5.81 -6.08 -1.62
CA PRO A 61 -4.38 -5.90 -1.91
C PRO A 61 -4.06 -5.95 -3.42
N VAL A 62 -4.84 -6.67 -4.23
CA VAL A 62 -4.64 -6.77 -5.68
C VAL A 62 -5.07 -5.47 -6.36
N LEU A 63 -6.23 -4.93 -5.96
CA LEU A 63 -6.68 -3.62 -6.40
C LEU A 63 -5.66 -2.52 -6.03
N ALA A 64 -5.15 -2.54 -4.80
CA ALA A 64 -4.14 -1.58 -4.36
C ALA A 64 -2.86 -1.64 -5.20
N GLN A 65 -2.39 -2.85 -5.52
CA GLN A 65 -1.23 -3.09 -6.37
C GLN A 65 -1.46 -2.56 -7.79
N ARG A 66 -2.62 -2.85 -8.38
CA ARG A 66 -2.99 -2.38 -9.72
C ARG A 66 -3.04 -0.85 -9.78
N THR A 67 -3.73 -0.22 -8.83
CA THR A 67 -3.81 1.23 -8.72
C THR A 67 -2.44 1.86 -8.53
N TYR A 68 -1.55 1.25 -7.74
CA TYR A 68 -0.17 1.71 -7.60
C TYR A 68 0.59 1.66 -8.93
N GLN A 69 0.55 0.54 -9.64
CA GLN A 69 1.23 0.38 -10.94
C GLN A 69 0.68 1.35 -12.00
N GLU A 70 -0.64 1.55 -12.03
CA GLU A 70 -1.26 2.51 -12.93
C GLU A 70 -0.82 3.95 -12.62
N ASN A 71 -0.76 4.33 -11.35
CA ASN A 71 -0.26 5.63 -10.92
C ASN A 71 1.20 5.85 -11.34
N ILE A 72 2.04 4.81 -11.28
CA ILE A 72 3.42 4.88 -11.78
C ILE A 72 3.42 5.06 -13.30
N ARG A 73 2.60 4.31 -14.04
CA ARG A 73 2.50 4.42 -15.51
C ARG A 73 2.05 5.81 -15.96
N ARG A 74 1.10 6.43 -15.26
CA ARG A 74 0.58 7.78 -15.55
C ARG A 74 1.60 8.90 -15.35
N ARG A 75 2.61 8.71 -14.49
CA ARG A 75 3.67 9.72 -14.25
C ARG A 75 4.66 9.84 -15.41
N GLY A 76 4.57 8.97 -16.40
CA GLY A 76 5.56 8.88 -17.48
C GLY A 76 6.90 8.33 -16.99
N SER A 77 7.77 7.94 -17.92
CA SER A 77 9.15 7.58 -17.59
C SER A 77 9.95 8.86 -17.34
N GLY A 78 10.17 9.22 -16.08
CA GLY A 78 11.24 10.16 -15.73
C GLY A 78 12.59 9.70 -16.30
N PRO A 79 13.60 10.57 -16.42
CA PRO A 79 14.88 10.24 -17.05
C PRO A 79 15.43 8.95 -16.43
N LYS A 80 15.71 7.95 -17.28
CA LYS A 80 16.33 6.69 -16.86
C LYS A 80 17.61 7.07 -16.11
N ARG A 81 17.69 6.76 -14.80
CA ARG A 81 18.95 6.84 -14.07
C ARG A 81 19.95 6.01 -14.86
N LYS A 82 20.99 6.64 -15.41
CA LYS A 82 22.07 5.93 -16.08
C LYS A 82 22.63 4.94 -15.07
N GLU A 83 22.51 3.65 -15.36
CA GLU A 83 23.21 2.62 -14.61
C GLU A 83 24.70 2.90 -14.80
N VAL A 84 25.36 3.34 -13.73
CA VAL A 84 26.82 3.41 -13.69
C VAL A 84 27.28 1.95 -13.62
N LYS A 85 27.66 1.39 -14.77
CA LYS A 85 28.39 0.13 -14.82
C LYS A 85 29.68 0.31 -14.02
N LYS A 86 29.85 -0.52 -13.00
CA LYS A 86 31.10 -0.69 -12.26
C LYS A 86 32.04 -1.59 -13.08
#